data_AF-T0AYQ2-F1
#
_entry.id   AF-T0AYQ2-F1
#
_cell.length_a   1.000
_cell.length_b   1.000
_cell.length_c   1.000
_cell.angle_alpha   90.00
_cell.angle_beta   90.00
_cell.angle_gamma   90.00
#
_symmetry.space_group_name_H-M   'P 1'
#
loop_
_entity.id
_entity.type
_entity.pdbx_description
1 polymer ?
#
loop_
_entity_poly.entity_id
_entity_poly.type
_entity_poly.pdbx_seq_one_letter_code
_entity_poly.pdbx_strand_id
1 'polypeptide(L)' 'MARGTQTSHSDVDVLVVGEVDFTEVVMALHPCQDTLARELNPVVYSEAEWRARVARDDSFARDVLQNPVLVLLGAIDDAR' A
#
# COMPACT_ATOMS: atom_id res chain seq x y z
N MET A 1 -18.04 -17.26 16.49
CA MET A 1 -17.36 -16.15 17.17
C MET A 1 -17.74 -14.88 16.44
N ALA A 2 -18.51 -14.01 17.09
CA ALA A 2 -18.86 -12.71 16.54
C ALA A 2 -17.64 -11.79 16.66
N ARG A 3 -17.09 -11.32 15.55
CA ARG A 3 -16.22 -10.14 15.53
C ARG A 3 -16.94 -9.06 14.73
N GLY A 4 -18.10 -8.67 15.25
CA GLY A 4 -18.85 -7.52 14.80
C GLY A 4 -18.14 -6.25 15.27
N THR A 5 -17.25 -5.73 14.44
CA THR A 5 -16.85 -4.32 14.38
C THR A 5 -16.28 -4.08 12.99
N GLN A 6 -17.13 -4.23 11.97
CA GLN A 6 -16.88 -3.62 10.69
C GLN A 6 -17.07 -2.12 10.91
N THR A 7 -16.03 -1.44 11.39
CA THR A 7 -16.02 0.02 11.40
C THR A 7 -15.92 0.45 9.95
N SER A 8 -16.80 1.35 9.54
CA SER A 8 -16.84 2.00 8.22
C SER A 8 -15.60 2.86 7.92
N HIS A 9 -14.52 2.70 8.70
CA HIS A 9 -13.26 3.42 8.71
C HIS A 9 -12.09 2.41 8.72
N SER A 10 -12.12 1.39 7.86
CA SER A 10 -10.91 0.60 7.64
C SER A 10 -9.88 1.48 6.94
N ASP A 11 -8.64 1.47 7.39
CA ASP A 11 -7.56 2.25 6.78
C ASP A 11 -7.31 1.76 5.34
N VAL A 12 -6.64 2.57 4.53
CA VAL A 12 -6.21 2.18 3.17
C VAL A 12 -4.70 2.08 3.17
N ASP A 13 -4.18 0.89 2.96
CA ASP A 13 -2.75 0.71 2.72
C ASP A 13 -2.40 1.14 1.29
N VAL A 14 -1.37 1.99 1.15
CA VAL A 14 -0.89 2.48 -0.14
C VAL A 14 0.56 2.06 -0.31
N LEU A 15 0.83 1.15 -1.25
CA LEU A 15 2.20 0.80 -1.60
C LEU A 15 2.75 1.78 -2.63
N VAL A 16 3.94 2.32 -2.38
CA VAL A 16 4.73 3.09 -3.35
C VAL A 16 6.09 2.41 -3.52
N VAL A 17 6.42 2.06 -4.76
CA VAL A 17 7.71 1.46 -5.11
C VAL A 17 8.48 2.41 -6.01
N GLY A 18 9.66 2.87 -5.57
CA GLY A 18 10.52 3.77 -6.35
C GLY A 18 11.48 4.59 -5.47
N GLU A 19 12.19 5.52 -6.11
CA GLU A 19 13.05 6.49 -5.44
C GLU A 19 12.24 7.72 -5.02
N VAL A 20 11.60 7.65 -3.85
CA VAL A 20 10.83 8.76 -3.26
C VAL A 20 10.92 8.70 -1.74
N ASP A 21 10.97 9.85 -1.09
CA ASP A 21 11.00 9.90 0.37
C ASP A 21 9.61 9.67 0.96
N PHE A 22 9.56 8.96 2.10
CA PHE A 22 8.33 8.69 2.84
C PHE A 22 7.54 9.96 3.16
N THR A 23 8.23 11.02 3.58
CA THR A 23 7.61 12.32 3.91
C THR A 23 6.92 12.94 2.69
N GLU A 24 7.51 12.84 1.51
CA GLU A 24 6.92 13.38 0.28
C GLU A 24 5.62 12.65 -0.06
N VAL A 25 5.61 11.32 0.09
CA VAL A 25 4.40 10.50 -0.14
C VAL A 25 3.30 10.86 0.86
N VAL A 26 3.61 10.94 2.15
CA VAL A 26 2.61 11.32 3.18
C VAL A 26 2.01 12.69 2.89
N MET A 27 2.85 13.67 2.55
CA MET A 27 2.39 15.03 2.21
C MET A 27 1.50 15.05 0.97
N ALA A 28 1.81 14.24 -0.04
CA ALA A 28 1.00 14.12 -1.25
C ALA A 28 -0.35 13.44 -1.00
N LEU A 29 -0.40 12.48 -0.06
CA LEU A 29 -1.62 11.73 0.27
C LEU A 29 -2.51 12.44 1.30
N HIS A 30 -1.98 13.37 2.10
CA HIS A 30 -2.73 14.06 3.14
C HIS A 30 -4.06 14.68 2.64
N PRO A 31 -4.12 15.39 1.50
CA PRO A 31 -5.39 15.94 1.00
C PRO A 31 -6.42 14.86 0.62
N CYS A 32 -5.97 13.66 0.28
CA CYS A 32 -6.85 12.54 -0.06
C CYS A 32 -7.53 11.95 1.18
N GLN A 33 -6.89 11.97 2.35
CA GLN A 33 -7.48 11.49 3.60
C GLN A 33 -8.76 12.27 3.95
N ASP A 34 -8.73 13.59 3.79
CA ASP A 34 -9.88 14.47 4.03
C ASP A 34 -11.06 14.12 3.11
N THR A 35 -10.75 13.80 1.85
CA THR A 35 -11.76 13.46 0.83
C THR A 35 -12.34 12.07 1.05
N LEU A 36 -11.49 11.11 1.43
CA LEU A 36 -11.88 9.71 1.61
C LEU A 36 -12.51 9.45 2.98
N ALA A 37 -12.35 10.38 3.95
CA ALA A 37 -12.71 10.20 5.35
C ALA A 37 -12.14 8.90 5.96
N ARG A 38 -10.96 8.51 5.48
CA ARG A 38 -10.23 7.29 5.84
C ARG A 38 -8.75 7.63 6.02
N GLU A 39 -8.10 6.95 6.95
CA GLU A 39 -6.65 7.03 7.11
C GLU A 39 -5.97 6.34 5.91
N LEU A 40 -4.93 6.97 5.38
CA LEU A 40 -4.06 6.38 4.37
C LEU A 40 -2.76 5.98 5.07
N ASN A 41 -2.39 4.71 4.98
CA ASN A 41 -1.17 4.16 5.53
C ASN A 41 -0.19 3.88 4.37
N PRO A 42 0.61 4.87 3.94
CA PRO A 42 1.58 4.64 2.89
C PRO A 42 2.74 3.78 3.39
N VAL A 43 3.20 2.89 2.52
CA VAL A 43 4.43 2.14 2.69
C VAL A 43 5.29 2.38 1.47
N VAL A 44 6.51 2.85 1.69
CA VAL A 44 7.44 3.20 0.62
C VAL A 44 8.59 2.22 0.62
N TYR A 45 8.86 1.63 -0.55
CA TYR A 45 9.99 0.75 -0.78
C TYR A 45 10.76 1.19 -2.02
N SER A 46 12.08 1.03 -2.01
CA SER A 46 12.83 0.97 -3.26
C SER A 46 12.47 -0.30 -4.04
N GLU A 47 12.75 -0.33 -5.34
CA GLU A 47 12.58 -1.54 -6.16
C GLU A 47 13.35 -2.75 -5.58
N ALA A 48 14.54 -2.51 -5.04
CA ALA A 48 15.37 -3.56 -4.45
C ALA A 48 14.73 -4.14 -3.17
N GLU A 49 14.18 -3.28 -2.31
CA GLU A 49 13.48 -3.71 -1.10
C GLU A 49 12.18 -4.46 -1.41
N TRP A 50 11.41 -3.98 -2.41
CA TRP A 50 10.21 -4.69 -2.86
C TRP A 50 10.55 -6.10 -3.32
N ARG A 51 11.52 -6.23 -4.24
CA ARG A 51 11.98 -7.55 -4.73
C ARG A 51 12.47 -8.44 -3.59
N ALA A 52 13.21 -7.89 -2.63
CA ALA A 52 13.67 -8.64 -1.47
C ALA A 52 12.52 -9.13 -0.58
N ARG A 53 11.47 -8.32 -0.40
CA ARG A 53 10.26 -8.71 0.37
C ARG A 53 9.44 -9.77 -0.35
N VAL A 54 9.25 -9.63 -1.66
CA VAL A 54 8.61 -10.65 -2.50
C VAL A 54 9.38 -11.98 -2.41
N ALA A 55 10.71 -11.95 -2.54
CA ALA A 55 11.55 -13.14 -2.44
C ALA A 55 11.50 -13.82 -1.06
N ARG A 56 11.22 -13.06 0.00
CA ARG A 56 11.09 -13.56 1.37
C ARG A 56 9.66 -13.92 1.77
N ASP A 57 8.72 -13.83 0.84
CA ASP A 57 7.30 -14.09 1.06
C ASP A 57 6.76 -13.26 2.25
N ASP A 58 7.12 -11.97 2.26
CA ASP A 58 6.62 -11.00 3.26
C ASP A 58 5.08 -10.95 3.21
N SER A 59 4.44 -10.81 4.38
CA SER A 59 2.98 -10.84 4.47
C SER A 59 2.30 -9.76 3.64
N PHE A 60 2.86 -8.55 3.62
CA PHE A 60 2.30 -7.44 2.86
C PHE A 60 2.53 -7.65 1.36
N ALA A 61 3.74 -8.06 0.98
CA ALA A 61 4.04 -8.36 -0.42
C ALA A 61 3.16 -9.48 -0.97
N ARG A 62 2.96 -10.55 -0.18
CA ARG A 62 2.07 -11.65 -0.52
C ARG A 62 0.63 -11.18 -0.70
N ASP A 63 0.12 -10.35 0.20
CA ASP A 63 -1.25 -9.85 0.15
C ASP A 63 -1.49 -9.00 -1.11
N VAL A 64 -0.58 -8.08 -1.43
CA VAL A 64 -0.59 -7.26 -2.65
C VAL A 64 -0.57 -8.11 -3.91
N LEU A 65 0.22 -9.19 -3.93
CA LEU A 65 0.36 -10.07 -5.10
C LEU A 65 -0.82 -11.06 -5.26
N GLN A 66 -1.51 -11.40 -4.18
CA GLN A 66 -2.57 -12.42 -4.18
C GLN A 66 -3.98 -11.84 -4.30
N ASN A 67 -4.16 -10.56 -3.97
CA ASN A 67 -5.46 -9.90 -4.01
C ASN A 67 -5.52 -8.88 -5.15
N PRO A 68 -6.73 -8.57 -5.66
CA PRO A 68 -6.89 -7.47 -6.59
C PRO A 68 -6.47 -6.14 -5.94
N VAL A 69 -5.52 -5.45 -6.59
CA VAL A 69 -5.06 -4.12 -6.16
C VAL A 69 -5.52 -3.04 -7.13
N LEU A 70 -5.80 -1.86 -6.59
CA LEU A 70 -6.09 -0.68 -7.41
C LEU A 70 -4.77 -0.01 -7.81
N VAL A 71 -4.41 -0.08 -9.09
CA VAL A 71 -3.25 0.62 -9.62
C VAL A 71 -3.58 2.10 -9.77
N LEU A 72 -2.96 2.94 -8.92
CA LEU A 72 -3.13 4.39 -8.99
C LEU A 72 -2.27 5.02 -10.10
N LEU A 73 -1.01 4.60 -10.19
CA LEU A 73 -0.01 5.11 -11.13
C LEU A 73 0.99 4.00 -11.50
N GLY A 74 1.49 4.07 -12.73
CA GLY A 74 2.47 3.12 -13.26
C GLY A 74 1.85 1.76 -13.64
N ALA A 75 2.71 0.76 -13.77
CA ALA A 75 2.32 -0.62 -13.96
C ALA A 75 2.95 -1.46 -12.85
N ILE A 76 2.18 -2.37 -12.28
CA ILE A 76 2.71 -3.41 -11.42
C ILE A 76 3.32 -4.45 -12.36
N ASP A 77 4.58 -4.24 -12.73
CA ASP A 77 5.36 -5.21 -13.49
C ASP A 77 6.00 -6.21 -12.52
N ASP A 78 5.14 -6.94 -11.83
CA ASP A 78 5.55 -8.13 -11.08
C ASP A 78 5.65 -9.29 -12.08
N ALA A 79 6.53 -9.15 -13.07
CA ALA A 79 6.87 -10.22 -13.99
C ALA A 79 7.38 -11.41 -13.16
N ARG A 80 6.51 -12.42 -13.07
CA ARG A 80 6.79 -13.76 -12.55
C ARG A 80 7.99 -14.42 -13.22
#